data_AF-A0A835YS78-F1
#
_entry.id   AF-A0A835YS78-F1
#
_cell.length_a   1.000
_cell.length_b   1.000
_cell.length_c   1.000
_cell.angle_alpha   90.00
_cell.angle_beta   90.00
_cell.angle_gamma   90.00
#
_symmetry.space_group_name_H-M   'P 1'
#
loop_
_entity.id
_entity.type
_entity.pdbx_description
1 polymer ?
#
loop_
_entity_poly.entity_id
_entity_poly.type
_entity_poly.pdbx_seq_one_letter_code
_entity_poly.pdbx_strand_id
1 'polypeptide(L)'
;MADLPHVLAVSATGPVYWGKDQSTNLDKLAPYSNTGAAAMVSAPGGNTVVRTKDYNTICSVELSKRVTLNLPCRHFDVVLSACCSRKAVYPLRTYFLPTRYAWLAGTSMAAPHVAGVAALIVAKRGRPVAPDKLFAYLKQCTNDLGPKGKDDKFGSGRINAGKVVSLKF
;
A
#
# COMPACT_ATOMS: atom_id res chain seq x y z
N MET A 1 4.03 -8.83 -17.26
CA MET A 1 4.44 -9.76 -16.18
C MET A 1 3.32 -10.02 -15.19
N ALA A 2 2.52 -9.01 -14.80
CA ALA A 2 1.39 -9.21 -13.90
C ALA A 2 0.28 -10.15 -14.45
N ASP A 3 0.18 -10.29 -15.78
CA ASP A 3 -0.84 -11.12 -16.44
C ASP A 3 -0.41 -12.59 -16.64
N LEU A 4 0.71 -13.01 -16.04
CA LEU A 4 1.16 -14.40 -16.13
C LEU A 4 0.32 -15.31 -15.22
N PRO A 5 0.10 -16.58 -15.62
CA PRO A 5 -0.56 -17.55 -14.76
C PRO A 5 0.22 -17.73 -13.46
N HIS A 6 -0.49 -17.94 -12.36
CA HIS A 6 0.05 -18.11 -10.99
C HIS A 6 0.78 -16.89 -10.42
N VAL A 7 0.69 -15.72 -11.05
CA VAL A 7 1.14 -14.45 -10.48
C VAL A 7 -0.05 -13.69 -9.89
N LEU A 8 0.14 -13.13 -8.71
CA LEU A 8 -0.87 -12.32 -8.05
C LEU A 8 -0.60 -10.83 -8.34
N ALA A 9 -1.45 -10.22 -9.17
CA ALA A 9 -1.35 -8.79 -9.48
C ALA A 9 -1.91 -7.94 -8.33
N VAL A 10 -1.12 -6.95 -7.90
CA VAL A 10 -1.43 -6.06 -6.77
C VAL A 10 -1.57 -4.62 -7.26
N SER A 11 -2.74 -4.02 -7.02
CA SER A 11 -2.94 -2.58 -7.24
C SER A 11 -2.54 -1.77 -6.02
N ALA A 12 -2.15 -0.51 -6.26
CA ALA A 12 -1.72 0.41 -5.22
C ALA A 12 -2.86 1.33 -4.79
N THR A 13 -3.03 1.46 -3.47
CA THR A 13 -3.93 2.42 -2.84
C THR A 13 -3.15 3.35 -1.91
N GLY A 14 -3.71 4.53 -1.65
CA GLY A 14 -3.17 5.45 -0.67
C GLY A 14 -4.03 6.71 -0.55
N PRO A 15 -3.92 7.44 0.56
CA PRO A 15 -4.70 8.63 0.78
C PRO A 15 -4.28 9.78 -0.14
N VAL A 16 -5.10 10.82 -0.15
CA VAL A 16 -4.77 12.09 -0.81
C VAL A 16 -5.01 13.20 0.20
N TYR A 17 -3.96 13.98 0.49
CA TYR A 17 -3.93 15.04 1.49
C TYR A 17 -4.20 14.61 2.93
N TRP A 18 -3.78 13.41 3.33
CA TRP A 18 -4.01 12.95 4.70
C TRP A 18 -3.36 13.86 5.75
N GLY A 19 -2.19 14.42 5.43
CA GLY A 19 -1.53 15.39 6.32
C GLY A 19 -2.34 16.65 6.59
N LYS A 20 -3.26 17.05 5.68
CA LYS A 20 -4.17 18.20 5.86
C LYS A 20 -5.47 17.79 6.53
N ASP A 21 -6.01 16.65 6.11
CA ASP A 21 -7.27 16.11 6.59
C ASP A 21 -7.11 14.62 6.87
N GLN A 22 -6.95 14.28 8.14
CA GLN A 22 -6.73 12.90 8.58
C GLN A 22 -8.00 12.04 8.49
N SER A 23 -9.15 12.62 8.13
CA SER A 23 -10.40 11.89 7.86
C SER A 23 -10.53 11.44 6.39
N THR A 24 -9.58 11.82 5.52
CA THR A 24 -9.58 11.43 4.11
C THR A 24 -9.56 9.91 3.94
N ASN A 25 -10.14 9.45 2.84
CA ASN A 25 -10.12 8.03 2.49
C ASN A 25 -8.68 7.54 2.23
N LEU A 26 -8.25 6.54 3.00
CA LEU A 26 -6.93 5.90 2.92
C LEU A 26 -6.78 4.95 1.72
N ASP A 27 -7.90 4.59 1.10
CA ASP A 27 -8.03 3.53 0.10
C ASP A 27 -8.33 4.05 -1.30
N LYS A 28 -7.96 5.31 -1.58
CA LYS A 28 -8.07 5.82 -2.95
C LYS A 28 -7.10 5.08 -3.84
N LEU A 29 -7.58 4.63 -5.00
CA LEU A 29 -6.72 4.04 -6.02
C LEU A 29 -5.64 5.05 -6.42
N ALA A 30 -4.38 4.61 -6.42
CA ALA A 30 -3.28 5.45 -6.86
C ALA A 30 -3.36 5.68 -8.38
N PRO A 31 -3.14 6.90 -8.88
CA PRO A 31 -3.32 7.24 -10.29
C PRO A 31 -2.34 6.52 -11.23
N TYR A 32 -1.21 6.06 -10.69
CA TYR A 32 -0.21 5.26 -11.42
C TYR A 32 -0.52 3.75 -11.38
N SER A 33 -1.51 3.31 -10.60
CA SER A 33 -1.86 1.89 -10.51
C SER A 33 -2.57 1.46 -11.77
N ASN A 34 -2.05 0.44 -12.44
CA ASN A 34 -2.76 -0.21 -13.52
C ASN A 34 -4.09 -0.82 -13.00
N THR A 35 -5.06 -0.91 -13.89
CA THR A 35 -6.40 -1.47 -13.64
C THR A 35 -6.73 -2.50 -14.72
N GLY A 36 -7.68 -3.38 -14.43
CA GLY A 36 -8.18 -4.40 -15.33
C GLY A 36 -8.42 -5.74 -14.62
N ALA A 37 -8.95 -6.71 -15.36
CA ALA A 37 -9.36 -8.01 -14.84
C ALA A 37 -8.23 -8.78 -14.12
N ALA A 38 -6.97 -8.46 -14.42
CA ALA A 38 -5.79 -9.03 -13.78
C ALA A 38 -5.65 -8.62 -12.31
N ALA A 39 -6.18 -7.46 -11.88
CA ALA A 39 -6.11 -7.02 -10.49
C ALA A 39 -6.76 -8.06 -9.56
N MET A 40 -5.99 -8.61 -8.63
CA MET A 40 -6.47 -9.67 -7.73
C MET A 40 -6.80 -9.13 -6.34
N VAL A 41 -5.97 -8.23 -5.84
CA VAL A 41 -6.13 -7.52 -4.57
C VAL A 41 -5.44 -6.15 -4.66
N SER A 42 -5.76 -5.27 -3.72
CA SER A 42 -5.06 -4.00 -3.54
C SER A 42 -4.30 -3.97 -2.21
N ALA A 43 -3.31 -3.09 -2.11
CA ALA A 43 -2.61 -2.84 -0.85
C ALA A 43 -2.09 -1.39 -0.78
N PRO A 44 -1.70 -0.92 0.41
CA PRO A 44 -1.09 0.41 0.56
C PRO A 44 0.22 0.50 -0.23
N GLY A 45 0.20 1.29 -1.30
CA GLY A 45 1.36 1.63 -2.13
C GLY A 45 1.67 3.13 -2.10
N GLY A 46 0.81 3.93 -1.46
CA GLY A 46 0.92 5.39 -1.43
C GLY A 46 0.25 6.03 -2.64
N ASN A 47 0.12 7.35 -2.60
CA ASN A 47 -0.49 8.13 -3.66
C ASN A 47 0.40 9.32 -4.01
N THR A 48 0.60 9.57 -5.29
CA THR A 48 1.40 10.68 -5.80
C THR A 48 0.52 11.61 -6.59
N VAL A 49 -0.51 12.17 -5.97
CA VAL A 49 -1.30 13.23 -6.61
C VAL A 49 -0.42 14.47 -6.71
N VAL A 50 0.27 14.62 -7.84
CA VAL A 50 1.25 15.70 -8.09
C VAL A 50 0.57 17.03 -8.47
N ARG A 51 -0.75 17.02 -8.75
CA ARG A 51 -1.44 18.09 -9.49
C ARG A 51 -2.23 19.07 -8.63
N THR A 52 -1.60 19.62 -7.62
CA THR A 52 -2.26 20.59 -6.74
C THR A 52 -1.22 21.57 -6.22
N LYS A 53 -1.61 22.84 -6.14
CA LYS A 53 -0.76 23.98 -5.73
C LYS A 53 -0.10 23.79 -4.35
N ASP A 54 -0.52 22.76 -3.61
CA ASP A 54 -0.09 22.44 -2.25
C ASP A 54 1.02 21.40 -2.13
N TYR A 55 1.69 21.04 -3.24
CA TYR A 55 2.67 19.94 -3.28
C TYR A 55 3.77 20.06 -2.20
N ASN A 56 4.19 21.28 -1.87
CA ASN A 56 5.22 21.58 -0.86
C ASN A 56 4.67 22.24 0.40
N THR A 57 3.34 22.35 0.55
CA THR A 57 2.74 22.89 1.78
C THR A 57 3.14 22.01 2.95
N ILE A 58 3.60 22.62 4.05
CA ILE A 58 3.95 21.88 5.26
C ILE A 58 2.67 21.52 6.00
N CYS A 59 2.54 20.25 6.34
CA CYS A 59 1.52 19.72 7.21
C CYS A 59 2.13 19.35 8.56
N SER A 60 1.44 19.71 9.64
CA SER A 60 1.80 19.37 11.02
C SER A 60 0.89 18.27 11.50
N VAL A 61 1.43 17.05 11.61
CA VAL A 61 0.69 15.88 12.10
C VAL A 61 1.22 15.48 13.46
N GLU A 62 0.35 15.48 14.46
CA GLU A 62 0.63 14.94 15.78
C GLU A 62 0.49 13.41 15.76
N LEU A 63 1.59 12.68 15.95
CA LEU A 63 1.57 11.22 16.06
C LEU A 63 1.38 10.75 17.50
N SER A 64 1.81 11.58 18.46
CA SER A 64 1.61 11.37 19.89
C SER A 64 1.80 12.71 20.63
N LYS A 65 1.46 12.74 21.92
CA LYS A 65 1.67 13.90 22.81
C LYS A 65 3.11 14.45 22.84
N ARG A 66 4.10 13.71 22.31
CA ARG A 66 5.52 14.10 22.29
C ARG A 66 6.11 14.21 20.88
N VAL A 67 5.37 13.85 19.85
CA VAL A 67 5.91 13.75 18.48
C VAL A 67 4.96 14.42 17.50
N THR A 68 5.38 15.56 16.98
CA THR A 68 4.74 16.27 15.87
C THR A 68 5.67 16.28 14.67
N LEU A 69 5.19 15.77 13.54
CA LEU A 69 5.91 15.78 12.29
C LEU A 69 5.50 16.99 11.46
N ASN A 70 6.48 17.82 11.12
CA ASN A 70 6.32 18.96 10.21
C ASN A 70 6.96 18.60 8.88
N LEU A 71 6.18 18.05 7.96
CA LEU A 71 6.66 17.57 6.67
C LEU A 71 5.76 18.10 5.55
N PRO A 72 6.27 18.23 4.31
CA PRO A 72 5.41 18.49 3.18
C PRO A 72 4.29 17.46 3.11
N CYS A 73 3.04 17.90 2.93
CA CYS A 73 1.84 17.06 3.07
C CYS A 73 1.90 15.76 2.25
N ARG A 74 2.55 15.81 1.07
CA ARG A 74 2.78 14.65 0.20
C ARG A 74 3.49 13.46 0.86
N HIS A 75 4.30 13.69 1.90
CA HIS A 75 5.01 12.61 2.58
C HIS A 75 4.05 11.72 3.37
N PHE A 76 2.95 12.28 3.85
CA PHE A 76 1.92 11.49 4.54
C PHE A 76 1.01 10.71 3.58
N ASP A 77 1.09 10.99 2.27
CA ASP A 77 0.33 10.27 1.25
C ASP A 77 1.09 9.07 0.68
N VAL A 78 2.38 8.91 1.01
CA VAL A 78 3.26 7.87 0.46
C VAL A 78 3.79 6.93 1.56
N VAL A 79 4.45 5.84 1.16
CA VAL A 79 4.91 4.80 2.08
C VAL A 79 6.34 5.08 2.53
N LEU A 80 6.57 5.11 3.84
CA LEU A 80 7.92 5.10 4.39
C LEU A 80 8.56 3.72 4.12
N SER A 81 9.51 3.69 3.21
CA SER A 81 10.14 2.47 2.72
C SER A 81 11.62 2.41 3.08
N ALA A 82 12.15 1.22 3.33
CA ALA A 82 13.58 1.02 3.46
C ALA A 82 14.27 1.28 2.11
N CYS A 83 15.40 1.99 2.14
CA CYS A 83 16.19 2.33 0.97
C CYS A 83 17.67 2.03 1.23
N CYS A 84 18.30 1.29 0.32
CA CYS A 84 19.69 0.87 0.45
C CYS A 84 20.69 2.01 0.21
N SER A 85 20.28 3.11 -0.44
CA SER A 85 21.18 4.18 -0.86
C SER A 85 20.99 5.46 -0.06
N ARG A 86 22.09 6.06 0.43
CA ARG A 86 22.13 7.45 0.90
C ARG A 86 22.10 8.47 -0.26
N LYS A 87 22.20 8.01 -1.50
CA LYS A 87 22.26 8.85 -2.70
C LYS A 87 20.90 8.90 -3.39
N ALA A 88 20.54 10.11 -3.82
CA ALA A 88 19.37 10.42 -4.65
C ALA A 88 19.19 9.40 -5.79
N VAL A 89 18.11 8.63 -5.71
CA VAL A 89 17.61 7.85 -6.85
C VAL A 89 16.87 8.84 -7.76
N TYR A 90 17.59 9.42 -8.74
CA TYR A 90 17.10 10.21 -9.91
C TYR A 90 16.21 11.45 -9.58
N PRO A 91 15.94 12.40 -10.52
CA PRO A 91 15.90 13.86 -10.22
C PRO A 91 14.59 14.36 -9.59
N LEU A 92 13.87 13.50 -8.88
CA LEU A 92 12.81 13.91 -7.97
C LEU A 92 13.47 14.17 -6.63
N ARG A 93 13.59 15.45 -6.26
CA ARG A 93 14.15 15.98 -5.00
C ARG A 93 13.37 15.43 -3.79
N THR A 94 13.56 14.15 -3.50
CA THR A 94 12.89 13.38 -2.47
C THR A 94 13.83 13.35 -1.28
N TYR A 95 13.38 13.92 -0.16
CA TYR A 95 14.20 14.16 1.01
C TYR A 95 14.56 12.82 1.66
N PHE A 96 15.85 12.45 1.57
CA PHE A 96 16.42 11.37 2.35
C PHE A 96 16.37 11.77 3.82
N LEU A 97 15.73 10.93 4.64
CA LEU A 97 16.06 10.95 6.06
C LEU A 97 17.56 10.58 6.17
N PRO A 98 18.32 11.03 7.19
CA PRO A 98 19.72 10.61 7.42
C PRO A 98 19.91 9.09 7.66
N THR A 99 18.85 8.33 7.46
CA THR A 99 18.61 6.91 7.74
C THR A 99 18.48 6.11 6.43
N ARG A 100 18.45 4.78 6.51
CA ARG A 100 18.19 3.86 5.39
C ARG A 100 16.70 3.83 4.98
N TYR A 101 16.03 4.98 4.98
CA TYR A 101 14.60 5.10 4.69
C TYR A 101 14.32 6.25 3.71
N ALA A 102 13.32 6.06 2.88
CA ALA A 102 12.84 7.03 1.91
C ALA A 102 11.32 6.97 1.81
N TRP A 103 10.71 8.09 1.45
CA TRP A 103 9.28 8.19 1.16
C TRP A 103 9.04 7.82 -0.30
N LEU A 104 8.42 6.67 -0.53
CA LEU A 104 8.24 6.08 -1.86
C LEU A 104 6.77 5.76 -2.12
N ALA A 105 6.40 5.74 -3.39
CA ALA A 105 5.09 5.28 -3.83
C ALA A 105 5.25 4.34 -5.03
N GLY A 106 4.37 3.36 -5.10
CA GLY A 106 4.35 2.42 -6.20
C GLY A 106 3.57 1.15 -5.89
N THR A 107 3.16 0.45 -6.93
CA THR A 107 2.72 -0.95 -6.82
C THR A 107 3.84 -1.85 -6.28
N SER A 108 5.11 -1.48 -6.50
CA SER A 108 6.27 -2.08 -5.85
C SER A 108 6.27 -1.97 -4.32
N MET A 109 5.60 -0.97 -3.74
CA MET A 109 5.41 -0.83 -2.28
C MET A 109 4.13 -1.53 -1.81
N ALA A 110 3.11 -1.65 -2.67
CA ALA A 110 1.90 -2.41 -2.38
C ALA A 110 2.17 -3.94 -2.34
N ALA A 111 2.93 -4.47 -3.29
CA ALA A 111 3.25 -5.89 -3.39
C ALA A 111 3.85 -6.53 -2.12
N PRO A 112 4.86 -5.95 -1.43
CA PRO A 112 5.41 -6.53 -0.21
C PRO A 112 4.42 -6.58 0.96
N HIS A 113 3.40 -5.69 1.01
CA HIS A 113 2.34 -5.82 2.01
C HIS A 113 1.51 -7.09 1.79
N VAL A 114 1.17 -7.40 0.55
CA VAL A 114 0.45 -8.64 0.21
C VAL A 114 1.31 -9.87 0.49
N ALA A 115 2.60 -9.82 0.13
CA ALA A 115 3.54 -10.90 0.42
C ALA A 115 3.70 -11.14 1.94
N GLY A 116 3.74 -10.07 2.75
CA GLY A 116 3.75 -10.15 4.21
C GLY A 116 2.51 -10.83 4.77
N VAL A 117 1.32 -10.48 4.28
CA VAL A 117 0.07 -11.14 4.70
C VAL A 117 0.04 -12.60 4.27
N ALA A 118 0.53 -12.93 3.08
CA ALA A 118 0.68 -14.31 2.63
C ALA A 118 1.59 -15.11 3.58
N ALA A 119 2.71 -14.53 4.00
CA ALA A 119 3.61 -15.15 4.98
C ALA A 119 2.92 -15.35 6.34
N LEU A 120 2.12 -14.39 6.80
CA LEU A 120 1.33 -14.54 8.04
C LEU A 120 0.33 -15.69 7.96
N ILE A 121 -0.32 -15.90 6.81
CA ILE A 121 -1.25 -17.03 6.60
C ILE A 121 -0.49 -18.35 6.70
N VAL A 122 0.65 -18.47 6.03
CA VAL A 122 1.49 -19.68 6.08
C VAL A 122 1.99 -19.94 7.50
N ALA A 123 2.46 -18.90 8.20
CA ALA A 123 2.92 -19.00 9.58
C ALA A 123 1.81 -19.43 10.53
N LYS A 124 0.62 -18.81 10.46
CA LYS A 124 -0.53 -19.19 11.29
C LYS A 124 -0.98 -20.62 11.05
N ARG A 125 -0.90 -21.10 9.81
CA ARG A 125 -1.27 -22.49 9.48
C ARG A 125 -0.25 -23.51 9.98
N GLY A 126 1.00 -23.11 10.21
CA GLY A 126 2.07 -23.98 10.72
C GLY A 126 2.57 -25.04 9.72
N ARG A 127 2.16 -24.97 8.45
CA ARG A 127 2.61 -25.89 7.38
C ARG A 127 2.51 -25.23 6.00
N PRO A 128 3.25 -25.75 5.00
CA PRO A 128 3.17 -25.25 3.62
C PRO A 128 1.74 -25.17 3.08
N VAL A 129 1.49 -24.14 2.28
CA VAL A 129 0.19 -23.87 1.65
C VAL A 129 0.38 -23.90 0.14
N ALA A 130 -0.42 -24.72 -0.55
CA ALA A 130 -0.46 -24.71 -2.00
C ALA A 130 -0.87 -23.33 -2.53
N PRO A 131 -0.26 -22.81 -3.62
CA PRO A 131 -0.50 -21.46 -4.12
C PRO A 131 -1.99 -21.11 -4.30
N ASP A 132 -2.79 -21.99 -4.89
CA ASP A 132 -4.22 -21.73 -5.12
C ASP A 132 -5.02 -21.59 -3.82
N LYS A 133 -4.66 -22.39 -2.80
CA LYS A 133 -5.25 -22.26 -1.46
C LYS A 133 -4.81 -20.97 -0.78
N LEU A 134 -3.55 -20.57 -0.96
CA LEU A 134 -3.03 -19.31 -0.44
C LEU A 134 -3.78 -18.12 -1.04
N PHE A 135 -4.06 -18.15 -2.34
CA PHE A 135 -4.86 -17.12 -3.01
C PHE A 135 -6.30 -17.09 -2.49
N ALA A 136 -6.92 -18.25 -2.26
CA ALA A 136 -8.26 -18.31 -1.67
C ALA A 136 -8.30 -17.71 -0.25
N TYR A 137 -7.27 -17.98 0.57
CA TYR A 137 -7.15 -17.38 1.90
C TYR A 137 -6.86 -15.88 1.85
N LEU A 138 -6.00 -15.42 0.94
CA LEU A 138 -5.72 -13.99 0.77
C LEU A 138 -7.00 -13.20 0.44
N LYS A 139 -7.87 -13.74 -0.42
CA LYS A 139 -9.17 -13.12 -0.75
C LYS A 139 -10.07 -12.96 0.48
N GLN A 140 -10.07 -13.93 1.40
CA GLN A 140 -10.81 -13.84 2.67
C GLN A 140 -10.23 -12.80 3.62
N CYS A 141 -8.94 -12.49 3.47
CA CYS A 141 -8.22 -11.51 4.25
C CYS A 141 -8.22 -10.10 3.61
N THR A 142 -9.22 -9.75 2.82
CA THR A 142 -9.37 -8.42 2.22
C THR A 142 -10.52 -7.62 2.83
N ASN A 143 -10.44 -6.30 2.79
CA ASN A 143 -11.58 -5.41 2.93
C ASN A 143 -12.05 -5.03 1.53
N ASP A 144 -13.29 -5.37 1.20
CA ASP A 144 -13.89 -5.04 -0.09
C ASP A 144 -13.94 -3.51 -0.29
N LEU A 145 -13.59 -3.05 -1.50
CA LEU A 145 -13.48 -1.64 -1.85
C LEU A 145 -14.16 -1.39 -3.19
N GLY A 146 -14.81 -0.24 -3.33
CA GLY A 146 -15.52 0.08 -4.58
C GLY A 146 -16.81 -0.72 -4.72
N PRO A 147 -17.15 -1.21 -5.93
CA PRO A 147 -18.30 -2.09 -6.13
C PRO A 147 -18.18 -3.37 -5.30
N LYS A 148 -19.30 -3.91 -4.84
CA LYS A 148 -19.31 -5.15 -4.06
C LYS A 148 -18.72 -6.31 -4.86
N GLY A 149 -17.73 -6.99 -4.29
CA GLY A 149 -17.06 -8.14 -4.89
C GLY A 149 -15.86 -7.76 -5.76
N LYS A 150 -15.37 -8.71 -6.57
CA LYS A 150 -14.16 -8.47 -7.36
C LYS A 150 -14.41 -7.37 -8.40
N ASP A 151 -13.55 -6.36 -8.42
CA ASP A 151 -13.56 -5.29 -9.41
C ASP A 151 -12.18 -5.08 -10.08
N ASP A 152 -12.16 -4.35 -11.19
CA ASP A 152 -10.96 -4.13 -12.00
C ASP A 152 -9.94 -3.16 -11.36
N LYS A 153 -10.32 -2.44 -10.29
CA LYS A 153 -9.44 -1.47 -9.61
C LYS A 153 -8.84 -2.07 -8.35
N PHE A 154 -9.67 -2.63 -7.48
CA PHE A 154 -9.22 -3.13 -6.18
C PHE A 154 -9.09 -4.65 -6.12
N GLY A 155 -9.45 -5.35 -7.21
CA GLY A 155 -9.50 -6.80 -7.21
C GLY A 155 -10.54 -7.26 -6.20
N SER A 156 -10.17 -8.15 -5.29
CA SER A 156 -11.07 -8.59 -4.20
C SER A 156 -11.14 -7.60 -3.03
N GLY A 157 -10.47 -6.45 -3.13
CA GLY A 157 -10.35 -5.45 -2.06
C GLY A 157 -8.93 -5.31 -1.51
N ARG A 158 -8.77 -4.45 -0.50
CA ARG A 158 -7.47 -4.17 0.13
C ARG A 158 -7.11 -5.24 1.13
N ILE A 159 -5.88 -5.74 1.06
CA ILE A 159 -5.38 -6.72 2.02
C ILE A 159 -5.45 -6.20 3.48
N ASN A 160 -5.82 -7.08 4.41
CA ASN A 160 -6.00 -6.79 5.83
C ASN A 160 -5.34 -7.89 6.66
N ALA A 161 -4.16 -7.57 7.21
CA ALA A 161 -3.40 -8.47 8.07
C ALA A 161 -4.19 -8.91 9.32
N GLY A 162 -5.05 -8.04 9.87
CA GLY A 162 -5.87 -8.36 11.05
C GLY A 162 -6.86 -9.49 10.79
N LYS A 163 -7.38 -9.63 9.57
CA LYS A 163 -8.27 -10.73 9.18
C LYS A 163 -7.58 -12.09 9.18
N VAL A 164 -6.25 -12.14 9.13
CA VAL A 164 -5.51 -13.39 9.26
C VAL A 164 -5.77 -14.04 10.63
N VAL A 165 -5.97 -13.25 11.69
CA VAL A 165 -6.20 -13.76 13.06
C VAL A 165 -7.51 -14.55 13.16
N SER A 166 -8.55 -14.17 12.43
CA SER A 166 -9.84 -14.85 12.42
C SER A 166 -9.98 -15.92 11.32
N LEU A 167 -9.03 -16.02 10.40
CA LEU A 167 -9.03 -16.99 9.31
C LEU A 167 -9.08 -18.44 9.81
N LYS A 168 -9.96 -19.27 9.23
CA LYS A 168 -10.09 -20.70 9.53
C LYS A 168 -9.48 -21.54 8.40
N PHE A 169 -8.88 -22.67 8.74
CA PHE A 169 -8.11 -23.52 7.81
C PHE A 169 -8.77 -24.86 7.53
#